data_AF-A0A7J9SP46-F1
#
_entry.id   AF-A0A7J9SP46-F1
#
_cell.length_a   1.000
_cell.length_b   1.000
_cell.length_c   1.000
_cell.angle_alpha   90.00
_cell.angle_beta   90.00
_cell.angle_gamma   90.00
#
_symmetry.space_group_name_H-M   'P 1'
#
loop_
_entity.id
_entity.type
_entity.pdbx_description
1 polymer ?
#
loop_
_entity_poly.entity_id
_entity_poly.type
_entity_poly.pdbx_seq_one_letter_code
_entity_poly.pdbx_strand_id
1 'polypeptide(L)'
;MDLQKILDEHRQSFKTRLVESLAAKHSISSDEVMEPFGDSVDNLVESRYAPLKQVVEAICAVPKPVLLNIMRDRQREDTCKICLANEANIRVVDKKYGDSISIFEISEDSPAGALYQVLFQGAPDEDKKVPLTAIIHNCDVKRVWAGKSVDSSVYASQIKKALA
;
A
#
# COMPACT_ATOMS: atom_id res chain seq x y z
N MET A 1 -13.09 -2.04 0.44
CA MET A 1 -12.47 -2.44 1.73
C MET A 1 -11.83 -1.20 2.35
N ASP A 2 -12.06 -0.95 3.63
CA ASP A 2 -11.53 0.23 4.32
C ASP A 2 -10.01 0.15 4.50
N LEU A 3 -9.27 1.17 4.04
CA LEU A 3 -7.80 1.18 4.01
C LEU A 3 -7.17 1.24 5.41
N GLN A 4 -7.78 2.00 6.34
CA GLN A 4 -7.30 2.06 7.72
C GLN A 4 -7.46 0.70 8.39
N LYS A 5 -8.62 0.06 8.20
CA LYS A 5 -8.86 -1.29 8.70
C LYS A 5 -7.87 -2.30 8.15
N ILE A 6 -7.59 -2.29 6.84
CA ILE A 6 -6.59 -3.18 6.23
C ILE A 6 -5.20 -2.95 6.87
N LEU A 7 -4.80 -1.69 7.06
CA LEU A 7 -3.52 -1.36 7.70
C LEU A 7 -3.44 -1.90 9.13
N ASP A 8 -4.51 -1.72 9.91
CA ASP A 8 -4.58 -2.20 11.29
C ASP A 8 -4.54 -3.73 11.38
N GLU A 9 -5.29 -4.43 10.53
CA GLU A 9 -5.28 -5.89 10.45
C GLU A 9 -3.91 -6.43 10.06
N HIS A 10 -3.25 -5.80 9.08
CA HIS A 10 -1.90 -6.14 8.69
C HIS A 10 -0.89 -5.85 9.82
N ARG A 11 -1.06 -4.77 10.59
CA ARG A 11 -0.23 -4.43 11.76
C ARG A 11 -0.33 -5.49 12.85
N GLN A 12 -1.54 -5.87 13.22
CA GLN A 12 -1.76 -6.89 14.24
C GLN A 12 -1.22 -8.25 13.80
N SER A 13 -1.48 -8.65 12.55
CA SER A 13 -0.96 -9.91 12.01
C SER A 13 0.57 -9.96 12.01
N PHE A 14 1.24 -8.85 11.67
CA PHE A 14 2.70 -8.76 11.76
C PHE A 14 3.20 -8.88 13.19
N LYS A 15 2.60 -8.18 14.16
CA LYS A 15 2.96 -8.27 15.57
C LYS A 15 2.86 -9.72 16.08
N THR A 16 1.74 -10.39 15.82
CA THR A 16 1.54 -11.80 16.20
C THR A 16 2.62 -12.70 15.60
N ARG A 17 2.86 -12.62 14.28
CA ARG A 17 3.86 -13.46 13.60
C ARG A 17 5.28 -13.19 14.07
N LEU A 18 5.61 -11.94 14.39
CA LEU A 18 6.91 -11.57 14.93
C LEU A 18 7.14 -12.25 16.28
N VAL A 19 6.16 -12.16 17.19
CA VAL A 19 6.22 -12.79 18.52
C VAL A 19 6.33 -14.31 18.39
N GLU A 20 5.48 -14.93 17.57
CA GLU A 20 5.53 -16.38 17.30
C GLU A 20 6.88 -16.81 16.73
N SER A 21 7.46 -16.03 15.82
CA SER A 21 8.76 -16.33 15.22
C SER A 21 9.90 -16.21 16.22
N LEU A 22 9.86 -15.22 17.11
CA LEU A 22 10.83 -15.06 18.20
C LEU A 22 10.72 -16.20 19.21
N ALA A 23 9.49 -16.54 19.62
CA ALA A 23 9.18 -17.65 20.50
C ALA A 23 9.74 -18.97 19.94
N ALA A 24 9.43 -19.27 18.68
CA ALA A 24 9.94 -20.46 17.99
C ALA A 24 11.47 -20.47 17.88
N LYS A 25 12.10 -19.35 17.52
CA LYS A 25 13.55 -19.24 17.37
C LYS A 25 14.31 -19.51 18.68
N HIS A 26 13.71 -19.13 19.81
CA HIS A 26 14.31 -19.28 21.13
C HIS A 26 13.74 -20.46 21.94
N SER A 27 12.80 -21.22 21.37
CA SER A 27 12.12 -22.34 22.04
C SER A 27 11.46 -21.95 23.36
N ILE A 28 10.83 -20.78 23.38
CA ILE A 28 10.06 -20.23 24.51
C ILE A 28 8.62 -19.95 24.05
N SER A 29 7.71 -19.66 24.97
CA SER A 29 6.34 -19.25 24.66
C SER A 29 6.26 -17.78 24.20
N SER A 30 5.15 -17.43 23.54
CA SER A 30 4.86 -16.04 23.16
C SER A 30 4.76 -15.11 24.38
N ASP A 31 4.27 -15.61 25.52
CA ASP A 31 4.17 -14.83 26.75
C ASP A 31 5.56 -14.53 27.33
N GLU A 32 6.47 -15.51 27.29
CA GLU A 32 7.88 -15.34 27.69
C GLU A 32 8.66 -14.41 26.75
N VAL A 33 8.21 -14.19 25.52
CA VAL A 33 8.73 -13.12 24.64
C VAL A 33 8.17 -11.76 25.08
N MET A 34 6.87 -11.68 25.32
CA MET A 34 6.19 -10.41 25.56
C MET A 34 6.47 -9.82 26.95
N GLU A 35 6.67 -10.64 27.97
CA GLU A 35 6.93 -10.16 29.34
C GLU A 35 8.22 -9.33 29.46
N PRO A 36 9.39 -9.77 28.96
CA PRO A 36 10.61 -8.97 28.98
C PRO A 36 10.80 -8.04 27.77
N PHE A 37 10.19 -8.33 26.61
CA PHE A 37 10.47 -7.60 25.36
C PHE A 37 9.27 -6.88 24.74
N GLY A 38 8.11 -6.83 25.42
CA GLY A 38 6.87 -6.24 24.89
C GLY A 38 7.04 -4.82 24.34
N ASP A 39 7.70 -3.94 25.11
CA ASP A 39 7.97 -2.56 24.67
C ASP A 39 8.86 -2.51 23.43
N SER A 40 9.84 -3.42 23.32
CA SER A 40 10.73 -3.48 22.15
C SER A 40 10.00 -3.97 20.90
N VAL A 41 9.11 -4.96 21.07
CA VAL A 41 8.22 -5.44 20.01
C VAL A 41 7.30 -4.31 19.54
N ASP A 42 6.68 -3.58 20.48
CA ASP A 42 5.76 -2.49 20.16
C ASP A 42 6.47 -1.32 19.47
N ASN A 43 7.65 -0.93 19.95
CA ASN A 43 8.47 0.10 19.30
C ASN A 43 8.88 -0.30 17.88
N LEU A 44 9.24 -1.57 17.65
CA LEU A 44 9.57 -2.06 16.32
C LEU A 44 8.35 -2.05 15.38
N VAL A 45 7.19 -2.48 15.88
CA VAL A 45 5.94 -2.46 15.12
C VAL A 45 5.55 -1.01 14.79
N GLU A 46 5.58 -0.10 15.75
CA GLU A 46 5.24 1.31 15.52
C GLU A 46 6.23 1.97 14.55
N SER A 47 7.54 1.77 14.73
CA SER A 47 8.56 2.29 13.81
C SER A 47 8.35 1.81 12.38
N ARG A 48 7.92 0.56 12.18
CA ARG A 48 7.65 0.01 10.86
C ARG A 48 6.38 0.58 10.24
N TYR A 49 5.33 0.82 11.03
CA TYR A 49 4.01 1.20 10.53
C TYR A 49 3.74 2.71 10.53
N ALA A 50 4.52 3.51 11.26
CA ALA A 50 4.33 4.96 11.33
C ALA A 50 4.34 5.64 9.94
N PRO A 51 5.27 5.33 9.01
CA PRO A 51 5.23 5.92 7.66
C PRO A 51 3.98 5.52 6.87
N LEU A 52 3.51 4.27 7.04
CA LEU A 52 2.30 3.79 6.37
C LEU A 52 1.05 4.47 6.93
N LYS A 53 0.99 4.65 8.25
CA LYS A 53 -0.11 5.34 8.93
C LYS A 53 -0.25 6.78 8.43
N GLN A 54 0.85 7.52 8.35
CA GLN A 54 0.85 8.89 7.82
C GLN A 54 0.32 8.95 6.38
N VAL A 55 0.76 8.04 5.50
CA VAL A 55 0.29 7.99 4.12
C VAL A 55 -1.18 7.60 4.02
N VAL A 56 -1.62 6.60 4.79
CA VAL A 56 -3.03 6.17 4.80
C VAL A 56 -3.92 7.29 5.33
N GLU A 57 -3.53 7.99 6.38
CA GLU A 57 -4.24 9.17 6.89
C GLU A 57 -4.31 10.27 5.84
N ALA A 58 -3.21 10.56 5.14
CA ALA A 58 -3.18 11.55 4.07
C ALA A 58 -4.12 11.17 2.91
N ILE A 59 -4.12 9.91 2.49
CA ILE A 59 -5.02 9.39 1.43
C ILE A 59 -6.49 9.48 1.88
N CYS A 60 -6.80 9.05 3.11
CA CYS A 60 -8.16 9.01 3.63
C CYS A 60 -8.74 10.40 3.93
N ALA A 61 -7.89 11.41 4.16
CA ALA A 61 -8.31 12.80 4.32
C ALA A 61 -8.70 13.49 3.00
N VAL A 62 -8.41 12.88 1.84
CA VAL A 62 -8.77 13.45 0.54
C VAL A 62 -10.27 13.24 0.26
N PRO A 63 -11.06 14.31 0.04
CA PRO A 63 -12.51 14.20 -0.17
C PRO A 63 -12.91 13.73 -1.59
N LYS A 64 -11.94 13.61 -2.50
CA LYS A 64 -12.12 13.20 -3.89
C LYS A 64 -11.46 11.84 -4.15
N PRO A 65 -11.82 11.11 -5.21
CA PRO A 65 -11.18 9.84 -5.53
C PRO A 65 -9.66 9.99 -5.69
N VAL A 66 -8.92 9.10 -5.06
CA VAL A 66 -7.47 9.00 -5.11
C VAL A 66 -7.08 7.87 -6.05
N LEU A 67 -6.22 8.19 -7.03
CA LEU A 67 -5.46 7.20 -7.78
C LEU A 67 -4.09 7.06 -7.11
N LEU A 68 -3.93 5.98 -6.34
CA LEU A 68 -2.65 5.59 -5.75
C LEU A 68 -1.79 4.89 -6.81
N ASN A 69 -0.51 5.24 -6.88
CA ASN A 69 0.50 4.63 -7.74
C ASN A 69 1.79 4.37 -6.96
N ILE A 70 2.05 3.11 -6.63
CA ILE A 70 3.30 2.65 -6.03
C ILE A 70 4.15 2.03 -7.15
N MET A 71 5.35 2.55 -7.36
CA MET A 71 6.23 2.16 -8.46
C MET A 71 7.69 2.08 -8.02
N ARG A 72 8.55 1.36 -8.76
CA ARG A 72 10.01 1.42 -8.53
C ARG A 72 10.51 2.86 -8.62
N ASP A 73 11.56 3.16 -7.85
CA ASP A 73 12.20 4.46 -7.93
C ASP A 73 12.66 4.76 -9.37
N ARG A 74 12.36 5.97 -9.83
CA ARG A 74 12.68 6.48 -11.16
C ARG A 74 14.15 6.80 -11.32
N GLN A 75 14.90 6.92 -10.22
CA GLN A 75 16.33 7.20 -10.24
C GLN A 75 17.20 5.95 -10.42
N ARG A 76 16.59 4.76 -10.48
CA ARG A 76 17.33 3.53 -10.75
C ARG A 76 17.71 3.40 -12.22
N GLU A 77 18.86 2.79 -12.48
CA GLU A 77 19.32 2.47 -13.83
C GLU A 77 18.43 1.41 -14.51
N ASP A 78 17.84 0.48 -13.74
CA ASP A 78 16.93 -0.55 -14.24
C ASP A 78 15.49 -0.03 -14.37
N THR A 79 15.24 0.79 -15.39
CA THR A 79 13.92 1.41 -15.58
C THR A 79 12.81 0.36 -15.77
N CYS A 80 11.83 0.36 -14.87
CA CYS A 80 10.67 -0.53 -14.94
C CYS A 80 9.75 -0.14 -16.11
N LYS A 81 9.86 -0.83 -17.25
CA LYS A 81 9.05 -0.57 -18.46
C LYS A 81 7.54 -0.60 -18.21
N ILE A 82 7.08 -1.51 -17.36
CA ILE A 82 5.66 -1.63 -16.99
C ILE A 82 5.22 -0.40 -16.18
N CYS A 83 6.06 0.09 -15.27
CA CYS A 83 5.79 1.28 -14.48
C CYS A 83 5.69 2.53 -15.36
N LEU A 84 6.57 2.67 -16.37
CA LEU A 84 6.52 3.77 -17.34
C LEU A 84 5.25 3.74 -18.19
N ALA A 85 4.86 2.56 -18.70
CA ALA A 85 3.62 2.40 -19.46
C ALA A 85 2.40 2.78 -18.61
N ASN A 86 2.40 2.39 -17.34
CA ASN A 86 1.31 2.69 -16.43
C ASN A 86 1.25 4.19 -16.07
N GLU A 87 2.40 4.82 -15.86
CA GLU A 87 2.48 6.28 -15.66
C GLU A 87 1.89 7.04 -16.84
N ALA A 88 2.22 6.68 -18.08
CA ALA A 88 1.64 7.33 -19.25
C ALA A 88 0.10 7.26 -19.25
N ASN A 89 -0.47 6.11 -18.87
CA ASN A 89 -1.91 5.94 -18.74
C ASN A 89 -2.51 6.77 -17.60
N ILE A 90 -1.81 6.89 -16.46
CA ILE A 90 -2.23 7.74 -15.34
C ILE A 90 -2.25 9.21 -15.76
N ARG A 91 -1.25 9.70 -16.51
CA ARG A 91 -1.23 11.09 -16.99
C ARG A 91 -2.38 11.41 -17.95
N VAL A 92 -2.82 10.44 -18.76
CA VAL A 92 -4.02 10.60 -19.59
C VAL A 92 -5.28 10.78 -18.74
N VAL A 93 -5.39 10.05 -17.63
CA VAL A 93 -6.50 10.16 -16.68
C VAL A 93 -6.44 11.50 -15.94
N ASP A 94 -5.25 11.90 -15.49
CA ASP A 94 -5.01 13.20 -14.85
C ASP A 94 -5.48 14.36 -15.72
N LYS A 95 -5.06 14.37 -16.99
CA LYS A 95 -5.49 15.39 -17.96
C LYS A 95 -7.01 15.41 -18.17
N LYS A 96 -7.67 14.26 -18.03
CA LYS A 96 -9.12 14.14 -18.25
C LYS A 96 -9.96 14.58 -17.06
N TYR A 97 -9.55 14.23 -15.84
CA TYR A 97 -10.32 14.48 -14.61
C TYR A 97 -9.82 15.68 -13.81
N GLY A 98 -8.55 16.05 -13.98
CA GLY A 98 -7.89 17.17 -13.33
C GLY A 98 -8.18 17.20 -11.84
N ASP A 99 -8.70 18.34 -11.38
CA ASP A 99 -8.99 18.57 -9.97
C ASP A 99 -10.10 17.66 -9.38
N SER A 100 -10.80 16.87 -10.20
CA SER A 100 -11.82 15.91 -9.72
C SER A 100 -11.23 14.66 -9.08
N ILE A 101 -9.91 14.43 -9.22
CA ILE A 101 -9.19 13.33 -8.55
C ILE A 101 -7.91 13.84 -7.88
N SER A 102 -7.35 13.04 -6.97
CA SER A 102 -5.97 13.20 -6.50
C SER A 102 -5.11 12.05 -7.01
N ILE A 103 -3.89 12.33 -7.41
CA ILE A 103 -2.90 11.29 -7.70
C ILE A 103 -1.91 11.24 -6.55
N PHE A 104 -1.68 10.06 -6.00
CA PHE A 104 -0.75 9.83 -4.91
C PHE A 104 0.34 8.88 -5.40
N GLU A 105 1.56 9.36 -5.57
CA GLU A 105 2.68 8.57 -6.09
C GLU A 105 3.66 8.21 -4.96
N ILE A 106 4.04 6.94 -4.87
CA ILE A 106 4.94 6.42 -3.83
C ILE A 106 6.04 5.60 -4.51
N SER A 107 7.28 5.82 -4.09
CA SER A 107 8.39 4.93 -4.47
C SER A 107 8.33 3.65 -3.63
N GLU A 108 8.41 2.49 -4.27
CA GLU A 108 8.53 1.18 -3.61
C GLU A 108 9.73 1.13 -2.67
N ASP A 109 10.80 1.85 -3.01
CA ASP A 109 12.05 1.91 -2.24
C ASP A 109 11.94 2.81 -0.98
N SER A 110 10.82 3.54 -0.81
CA SER A 110 10.55 4.34 0.39
C SER A 110 9.89 3.50 1.50
N PRO A 111 9.98 3.89 2.79
CA PRO A 111 9.26 3.22 3.87
C PRO A 111 7.74 3.12 3.63
N ALA A 112 7.14 4.14 2.99
CA ALA A 112 5.74 4.14 2.58
C ALA A 112 5.43 3.15 1.46
N GLY A 113 6.43 2.76 0.66
CA GLY A 113 6.33 1.76 -0.39
C GLY A 113 5.78 0.44 0.13
N ALA A 114 6.09 0.07 1.37
CA ALA A 114 5.58 -1.13 2.04
C ALA A 114 4.03 -1.19 2.13
N LEU A 115 3.32 -0.09 1.87
CA LEU A 115 1.86 -0.11 1.68
C LEU A 115 1.42 -1.09 0.59
N TYR A 116 2.29 -1.41 -0.37
CA TYR A 116 2.01 -2.46 -1.34
C TYR A 116 1.76 -3.82 -0.67
N GLN A 117 2.51 -4.15 0.40
CA GLN A 117 2.37 -5.42 1.14
C GLN A 117 1.06 -5.46 1.92
N VAL A 118 0.64 -4.31 2.45
CA VAL A 118 -0.61 -4.13 3.19
C VAL A 118 -1.82 -4.35 2.27
N LEU A 119 -1.82 -3.73 1.09
CA LEU A 119 -2.92 -3.82 0.12
C LEU A 119 -3.09 -5.22 -0.49
N PHE A 120 -2.08 -6.08 -0.40
CA PHE A 120 -2.06 -7.44 -0.95
C PHE A 120 -1.93 -8.54 0.12
N GLN A 121 -2.45 -8.30 1.33
CA GLN A 121 -2.47 -9.31 2.38
C GLN A 121 -3.14 -10.61 1.88
N GLY A 122 -2.36 -11.68 1.72
CA GLY A 122 -2.83 -13.00 1.27
C GLY A 122 -2.56 -13.38 -0.18
N ALA A 123 -2.00 -12.48 -1.01
CA ALA A 123 -1.53 -12.89 -2.34
C ALA A 123 -0.18 -13.61 -2.29
N PRO A 124 0.05 -14.58 -3.20
CA PRO A 124 1.36 -15.17 -3.43
C PRO A 124 2.43 -14.10 -3.64
N ASP A 125 3.65 -14.33 -3.13
CA ASP A 125 4.75 -13.37 -3.29
C ASP A 125 5.11 -13.11 -4.76
N GLU A 126 4.86 -14.08 -5.65
CA GLU A 126 5.01 -13.95 -7.10
C GLU A 126 4.06 -12.95 -7.78
N ASP A 127 2.95 -12.61 -7.10
CA ASP A 127 1.96 -11.63 -7.54
C ASP A 127 2.23 -10.22 -6.98
N LYS A 128 3.13 -10.11 -6.00
CA LYS A 128 3.54 -8.85 -5.38
C LYS A 128 4.55 -8.10 -6.27
N LYS A 129 4.06 -7.62 -7.40
CA LYS A 129 4.86 -6.90 -8.41
C LYS A 129 4.41 -5.45 -8.52
N VAL A 130 5.38 -4.54 -8.62
CA VAL A 130 5.14 -3.16 -9.04
C VAL A 130 5.03 -3.05 -10.57
N PRO A 131 4.31 -2.05 -11.12
CA PRO A 131 3.57 -1.01 -10.39
C PRO A 131 2.34 -1.59 -9.68
N LEU A 132 2.04 -1.05 -8.51
CA LEU A 132 0.73 -1.22 -7.86
C LEU A 132 -0.05 0.06 -8.03
N THR A 133 -1.28 -0.06 -8.51
CA THR A 133 -2.20 1.06 -8.54
C THR A 133 -3.51 0.72 -7.87
N ALA A 134 -4.15 1.72 -7.27
CA ALA A 134 -5.45 1.56 -6.66
C ALA A 134 -6.32 2.80 -6.87
N ILE A 135 -7.64 2.57 -6.96
CA ILE A 135 -8.64 3.63 -6.81
C ILE A 135 -9.20 3.54 -5.40
N ILE A 136 -9.10 4.64 -4.66
CA ILE A 136 -9.51 4.76 -3.26
C ILE A 136 -10.43 5.98 -3.16
N HIS A 137 -11.56 5.87 -2.47
CA HIS A 137 -12.46 7.01 -2.26
C HIS A 137 -13.12 6.90 -0.89
N ASN A 138 -13.05 7.96 -0.08
CA ASN A 138 -13.52 7.98 1.31
C ASN A 138 -12.91 6.85 2.14
N CYS A 139 -11.59 6.71 2.07
CA CYS A 139 -10.80 5.62 2.68
C CYS A 139 -11.14 4.20 2.19
N ASP A 140 -12.12 4.04 1.30
CA ASP A 140 -12.52 2.73 0.77
C ASP A 140 -11.74 2.40 -0.51
N VAL A 141 -10.96 1.31 -0.46
CA VAL A 141 -10.27 0.73 -1.61
C VAL A 141 -11.30 0.10 -2.54
N LYS A 142 -11.52 0.74 -3.69
CA LYS A 142 -12.49 0.31 -4.72
C LYS A 142 -11.91 -0.75 -5.64
N ARG A 143 -10.64 -0.58 -6.04
CA ARG A 143 -9.95 -1.49 -6.96
C ARG A 143 -8.45 -1.39 -6.79
N VAL A 144 -7.77 -2.52 -6.94
CA VAL A 144 -6.30 -2.63 -6.93
C VAL A 144 -5.85 -3.41 -8.18
N TRP A 145 -4.70 -3.02 -8.74
CA TRP A 145 -3.97 -3.76 -9.77
C TRP A 145 -2.48 -3.78 -9.40
N ALA A 146 -1.82 -4.90 -9.64
CA ALA A 146 -0.38 -5.05 -9.44
C ALA A 146 0.28 -5.73 -10.65
N GLY A 147 1.55 -5.44 -10.86
CA GLY A 147 2.44 -6.14 -11.80
C GLY A 147 2.11 -5.97 -13.28
N LYS A 148 1.20 -5.06 -13.62
CA LYS A 148 0.76 -4.85 -15.01
C LYS A 148 0.42 -3.40 -15.28
N SER A 149 0.54 -3.02 -16.55
CA SER A 149 0.00 -1.76 -17.05
C SER A 149 -1.53 -1.87 -17.12
N VAL A 150 -2.21 -0.80 -16.74
CA VAL A 150 -3.66 -0.66 -16.79
C VAL A 150 -3.99 0.48 -17.73
N ASP A 151 -4.88 0.21 -18.69
CA ASP A 151 -5.29 1.22 -19.65
C ASP A 151 -6.02 2.39 -18.98
N SER A 152 -5.83 3.59 -19.52
CA SER A 152 -6.48 4.81 -19.05
C SER A 152 -8.02 4.71 -19.02
N SER A 153 -8.61 3.94 -19.93
CA SER A 153 -10.06 3.68 -20.00
C SER A 153 -10.57 2.88 -18.78
N VAL A 154 -9.76 1.95 -18.25
CA VAL A 154 -10.08 1.14 -17.08
C VAL A 154 -10.07 2.01 -15.83
N TYR A 155 -9.05 2.85 -15.65
CA TYR A 155 -9.02 3.83 -14.57
C TYR A 155 -10.21 4.79 -14.64
N ALA A 156 -10.47 5.37 -15.81
CA ALA A 156 -11.58 6.29 -16.02
C ALA A 156 -12.94 5.67 -15.67
N SER A 157 -13.15 4.39 -16.01
CA SER A 157 -14.37 3.66 -15.65
C SER A 157 -14.55 3.54 -14.13
N GLN A 158 -13.48 3.23 -13.40
CA GLN A 158 -13.53 3.11 -11.93
C GLN A 158 -13.68 4.46 -11.24
N ILE A 159 -12.98 5.50 -11.73
CA ILE A 159 -13.13 6.87 -11.23
C ILE A 159 -14.56 7.38 -11.44
N LYS A 160 -15.14 7.15 -12.63
CA LYS A 160 -16.54 7.52 -12.90
C LYS A 160 -17.51 6.88 -11.92
N LYS A 161 -17.29 5.61 -11.55
CA LYS A 161 -18.10 4.92 -10.52
C LYS A 161 -17.91 5.49 -9.12
N ALA A 162 -16.70 5.98 -8.80
CA ALA A 162 -16.42 6.58 -7.51
C ALA A 162 -17.00 7.99 -7.36
N LEU A 163 -17.17 8.72 -8.47
CA LEU A 163 -17.75 10.07 -8.52
C LEU A 163 -19.28 10.09 -8.64
N ALA A 164 -19.90 8.96 -8.97
CA ALA A 164 -21.36 8.81 -9.10
C ALA A 164 -22.00 8.53 -7.74
#